data_AF-A0A436WQ90-F1
#
_entry.id   AF-A0A436WQ90-F1
#
_cell.length_a   1.000
_cell.length_b   1.000
_cell.length_c   1.000
_cell.angle_alpha   90.00
_cell.angle_beta   90.00
_cell.angle_gamma   90.00
#
_symmetry.space_group_name_H-M   'P 1'
#
loop_
_entity.id
_entity.type
_entity.pdbx_description
1 polymer ?
#
loop_
_entity_poly.entity_id
_entity_poly.type
_entity_poly.pdbx_seq_one_letter_code
_entity_poly.pdbx_strand_id
1 'polypeptide(L)' 'MKISGSDLHLFRVFESVVRNGGMSAAQMELSLSQPTVSNHLTALEQRLGVK' A
#
# COMPACT_ATOMS: atom_id res chain seq x y z
N MET A 1 6.84 -7.60 16.96
CA MET A 1 6.65 -6.79 15.73
C MET A 1 6.30 -5.38 16.18
N LYS A 2 7.22 -4.41 16.09
CA LYS A 2 6.89 -3.00 16.36
C LYS A 2 6.26 -2.45 15.09
N ILE A 3 4.95 -2.22 15.11
CA ILE A 3 4.28 -1.48 14.04
C ILE A 3 4.76 -0.04 14.16
N SER A 4 5.55 0.40 13.20
CA SER A 4 5.97 1.78 13.05
C SER A 4 4.90 2.55 12.28
N GLY A 5 4.84 3.88 12.44
CA GLY A 5 3.87 4.71 11.73
C GLY A 5 3.90 4.51 10.21
N SER A 6 5.06 4.13 9.67
CA SER A 6 5.24 3.74 8.27
C SER A 6 4.41 2.52 7.88
N ASP A 7 4.33 1.49 8.73
CA ASP A 7 3.54 0.28 8.44
C ASP A 7 2.04 0.61 8.39
N LEU A 8 1.57 1.52 9.26
CA LEU A 8 0.18 2.01 9.24
C LEU A 8 -0.14 2.73 7.92
N HIS A 9 0.82 3.50 7.39
CA HIS A 9 0.70 4.13 6.07
C HIS A 9 0.62 3.09 4.95
N LEU A 10 1.44 2.03 5.01
CA LEU A 10 1.37 0.93 4.04
C LEU A 10 0.01 0.22 4.06
N PHE A 11 -0.54 -0.04 5.25
CA PHE A 11 -1.88 -0.60 5.39
C PHE A 11 -2.98 0.31 4.82
N ARG A 12 -2.87 1.63 4.99
CA ARG A 12 -3.80 2.59 4.38
C ARG A 12 -3.76 2.56 2.86
N VAL A 13 -2.56 2.50 2.28
CA VAL A 13 -2.38 2.37 0.82
C VAL A 13 -3.01 1.06 0.33
N PHE A 14 -2.75 -0.06 1.03
CA PHE A 14 -3.35 -1.35 0.72
C PHE A 14 -4.89 -1.32 0.83
N GLU A 15 -5.43 -0.74 1.90
CA GLU A 15 -6.87 -0.55 2.10
C GLU A 15 -7.50 0.22 0.94
N SER A 16 -6.90 1.35 0.52
CA SER A 16 -7.35 2.10 -0.65
C SER A 16 -7.30 1.27 -1.94
N VAL A 17 -6.25 0.46 -2.17
CA VAL A 17 -6.16 -0.41 -3.35
C VAL A 17 -7.27 -1.46 -3.38
N VAL A 18 -7.53 -2.12 -2.25
CA VAL A 18 -8.59 -3.13 -2.12
C VAL A 18 -9.97 -2.49 -2.24
N ARG A 19 -10.19 -1.36 -1.54
CA ARG A 19 -11.46 -0.63 -1.55
C ARG A 19 -11.84 -0.14 -2.94
N ASN A 20 -10.86 0.33 -3.70
CA ASN A 20 -11.06 0.81 -5.07
C ASN A 20 -10.97 -0.30 -6.13
N GLY A 21 -10.69 -1.54 -5.75
CA GLY A 21 -10.64 -2.69 -6.67
C GLY A 21 -9.49 -2.65 -7.68
N GLY A 22 -8.47 -1.80 -7.46
CA GLY A 22 -7.35 -1.70 -8.39
C GLY A 22 -6.36 -0.58 -8.09
N MET A 23 -5.10 -0.80 -8.50
CA MET A 23 -4.01 0.17 -8.35
C MET A 23 -4.26 1.47 -9.13
N SER A 24 -5.01 1.39 -10.24
CA SER A 24 -5.37 2.56 -11.07
C SER A 24 -6.35 3.52 -10.41
N ALA A 25 -7.21 3.02 -9.53
CA ALA A 25 -8.14 3.88 -8.80
C ALA A 25 -7.49 4.39 -7.50
N ALA A 26 -6.69 3.55 -6.82
CA ALA A 26 -5.94 3.99 -5.65
C ALA A 26 -4.83 5.01 -5.95
N GLN A 27 -4.17 4.93 -7.12
CA GLN A 27 -3.18 5.94 -7.51
C GLN A 27 -3.81 7.34 -7.66
N MET A 28 -5.05 7.41 -8.17
CA MET A 28 -5.80 8.66 -8.27
C MET A 28 -6.26 9.16 -6.89
N GLU A 29 -6.80 8.27 -6.06
CA GLU A 29 -7.26 8.63 -4.71
C GLU A 29 -6.12 9.09 -3.80
N LEU A 30 -4.98 8.40 -3.86
CA LEU A 30 -3.80 8.72 -3.04
C LEU A 30 -2.92 9.82 -3.67
N SER A 31 -3.24 10.27 -4.88
CA SER A 31 -2.40 11.20 -5.67
C SER A 31 -0.94 10.71 -5.77
N LEU A 32 -0.76 9.41 -5.96
CA LEU A 32 0.55 8.75 -6.07
C LEU A 32 0.73 8.16 -7.46
N SER A 33 1.97 7.95 -7.89
CA SER A 33 2.25 7.21 -9.13
C SER A 33 2.09 5.70 -8.91
N GLN A 34 1.71 4.96 -9.96
CA GLN A 34 1.64 3.49 -9.95
C GLN A 34 2.89 2.82 -9.31
N PRO A 35 4.15 3.15 -9.69
CA PRO A 35 5.33 2.53 -9.07
C PRO A 35 5.46 2.83 -7.57
N THR A 36 4.97 3.98 -7.11
CA THR A 36 4.96 4.33 -5.68
C THR A 36 3.97 3.46 -4.90
N VAL A 37 2.76 3.27 -5.44
CA VAL A 37 1.75 2.38 -4.84
C VAL A 37 2.25 0.94 -4.82
N SER A 38 2.84 0.46 -5.92
CA SER A 38 3.45 -0.87 -5.99
C SER A 38 4.61 -1.04 -5.00
N ASN A 39 5.51 -0.06 -4.86
CA ASN A 39 6.58 -0.13 -3.87
C ASN A 39 6.04 -0.20 -2.43
N HIS A 40 4.98 0.55 -2.11
CA HIS A 40 4.34 0.47 -0.80
C HIS A 40 3.72 -0.91 -0.56
N LEU A 41 3.01 -1.47 -1.54
CA LEU A 41 2.47 -2.84 -1.45
C LEU A 41 3.57 -3.87 -1.23
N THR A 42 4.62 -3.85 -2.05
CA THR A 42 5.78 -4.73 -1.90
C THR A 42 6.42 -4.58 -0.52
N ALA A 43 6.59 -3.35 -0.04
CA ALA A 43 7.14 -3.10 1.30
C ALA A 43 6.25 -3.70 2.40
N LEU A 44 4.93 -3.63 2.24
CA LEU A 44 3.97 -4.24 3.17
C LEU A 44 4.09 -5.76 3.16
N GLU A 45 4.14 -6.38 1.98
CA GLU A 45 4.29 -7.82 1.79
C GLU A 45 5.59 -8.34 2.42
N GLN A 46 6.71 -7.63 2.18
CA GLN A 46 8.00 -7.94 2.80
C GLN A 46 7.97 -7.80 4.33
N ARG A 47 7.20 -6.86 4.87
CA ARG A 47 7.05 -6.65 6.33
C ARG A 47 6.18 -7.72 6.98
N LEU A 48 5.13 -8.17 6.30
CA LEU A 48 4.27 -9.26 6.76
C LEU A 48 4.89 -10.63 6.51
N GLY A 49 5.87 -10.75 5.62
CA GLY A 49 6.43 -12.03 5.21
C GLY A 49 5.47 -12.87 4.35
N VAL A 50 4.51 -12.20 3.71
CA VAL A 50 3.55 -12.81 2.77
C VAL A 50 4.04 -12.59 1.35
N LYS A 51 3.93 -13.62 0.51
CA LYS A 51 4.30 -13.60 -0.90
C LYS A 51 3.29 -14.45 -1.68
#